data_AF-A0A9P1FWL7-F1
#
_entry.id   AF-A0A9P1FWL7-F1
#
_cell.length_a   1.000
_cell.length_b   1.000
_cell.length_c   1.000
_cell.angle_alpha   90.00
_cell.angle_beta   90.00
_cell.angle_gamma   90.00
#
_symmetry.space_group_name_H-M   'P 1'
#
loop_
_entity.id
_entity.type
_entity.pdbx_description
1 polymer ?
#
loop_
_entity_poly.entity_id
_entity_poly.type
_entity_poly.pdbx_seq_one_letter_code
_entity_poly.pdbx_strand_id
1 'polypeptide(L)'
;MELGPDALVVVWDFPTGRGFRATSRINKGQIYLKVPFAKCWSAAKAREAYKELSSLQKHHLASGDEDVMALHLLLERSKMDAGWNAEHLKSLPRSFDMLPHWSEAELLELGEADLQNTARRLKAQVKGDFSALMRAAEACGFLGMLQENGIDFDAYFWAKSVLWSRCVDFSRDLLIHAGLPLPEGEHYRLLVPGFDMANHDPRLAGTGRTHTILE
;
A
#
# COMPACT_ATOMS: atom_id res chain seq x y z
N MET A 1 -12.40 -4.85 7.75
CA MET A 1 -11.60 -4.96 8.99
C MET A 1 -12.59 -4.95 10.14
N GLU A 2 -12.75 -6.05 10.86
CA GLU A 2 -13.62 -6.08 12.04
C GLU A 2 -12.78 -5.81 13.27
N LEU A 3 -12.96 -4.62 13.85
CA LEU A 3 -12.48 -4.31 15.18
C LEU A 3 -13.38 -5.06 16.17
N GLY A 4 -12.80 -5.81 17.11
CA GLY A 4 -13.57 -6.58 18.08
C GLY A 4 -14.46 -5.70 18.98
N PRO A 5 -15.41 -6.29 19.72
CA PRO A 5 -16.33 -5.55 20.60
C PRO A 5 -15.63 -4.71 21.67
N ASP A 6 -14.41 -5.09 22.07
CA ASP A 6 -13.56 -4.37 23.04
C ASP A 6 -12.56 -3.40 22.38
N ALA A 7 -12.78 -3.02 21.13
CA ALA A 7 -11.88 -2.15 20.40
C ALA A 7 -11.79 -0.75 21.03
N LEU A 8 -10.56 -0.31 21.29
CA LEU A 8 -10.27 1.01 21.84
C LEU A 8 -10.41 2.13 20.79
N VAL A 9 -10.58 1.76 19.53
CA VAL A 9 -10.75 2.67 18.40
C VAL A 9 -11.90 2.21 17.52
N VAL A 10 -12.56 3.16 16.87
CA VAL A 10 -13.55 2.93 15.81
C VAL A 10 -13.14 3.67 14.55
N VAL A 11 -13.55 3.15 13.39
CA VAL A 11 -13.43 3.89 12.13
C VAL A 11 -14.34 5.11 12.18
N TRP A 12 -13.81 6.25 11.79
CA TRP A 12 -14.51 7.53 11.82
C TRP A 12 -14.13 8.39 10.62
N ASP A 13 -15.10 9.10 10.05
CA ASP A 13 -14.87 10.05 8.98
C ASP A 13 -14.61 11.44 9.57
N PHE A 14 -13.34 11.87 9.56
CA PHE A 14 -12.93 13.21 9.96
C PHE A 14 -12.95 14.17 8.75
N PRO A 15 -12.93 15.50 8.97
CA PRO A 15 -12.74 16.46 7.88
C PRO A 15 -11.45 16.24 7.07
N THR A 16 -10.43 15.62 7.69
CA THR A 16 -9.15 15.27 7.05
C THR A 16 -9.16 13.89 6.39
N GLY A 17 -10.32 13.24 6.31
CA GLY A 17 -10.47 11.89 5.78
C GLY A 17 -10.76 10.83 6.84
N ARG A 18 -10.97 9.60 6.38
CA ARG A 18 -11.29 8.45 7.24
C ARG A 18 -10.10 8.06 8.10
N GLY A 19 -10.32 7.79 9.37
CA GLY A 19 -9.28 7.31 10.28
C GLY A 19 -9.80 6.65 11.54
N PHE A 20 -8.93 6.45 12.53
CA PHE A 20 -9.34 5.94 13.84
C PHE A 20 -9.68 7.05 14.83
N ARG A 21 -10.81 6.89 15.51
CA ARG A 21 -11.20 7.68 16.68
C ARG A 21 -11.20 6.79 17.91
N ALA A 22 -10.55 7.23 18.99
CA ALA A 22 -10.61 6.53 20.26
C ALA A 22 -12.05 6.50 20.81
N THR A 23 -12.49 5.35 21.33
CA THR A 23 -13.79 5.19 22.01
C THR A 23 -13.69 5.47 23.51
N SER A 24 -12.48 5.43 24.05
CA SER A 24 -12.16 5.70 25.45
C SER A 24 -10.74 6.25 25.57
N ARG A 25 -10.29 6.56 26.79
CA ARG A 25 -8.91 6.98 27.03
C ARG A 25 -7.95 5.82 26.74
N ILE A 26 -7.01 6.05 25.83
CA ILE A 26 -5.88 5.14 25.56
C ILE A 26 -4.64 5.69 26.25
N ASN A 27 -4.05 4.92 27.15
CA ASN A 27 -2.83 5.33 27.86
C ASN A 27 -1.58 5.09 27.00
N LYS A 28 -0.51 5.85 27.25
CA LYS A 28 0.78 5.62 26.59
C LYS A 28 1.26 4.19 26.86
N GLY A 29 1.67 3.48 25.80
CA GLY A 29 2.09 2.08 25.86
C GLY A 29 0.95 1.06 25.80
N GLN A 30 -0.31 1.50 25.88
CA GLN A 30 -1.45 0.61 25.71
C GLN A 30 -1.61 0.22 24.23
N ILE A 31 -1.71 -1.08 23.98
CA ILE A 31 -1.91 -1.62 22.63
C ILE A 31 -3.38 -1.46 22.26
N TYR A 32 -3.66 -0.74 21.17
CA TYR A 32 -5.01 -0.55 20.64
C TYR A 32 -5.27 -1.31 19.32
N LEU A 33 -4.21 -1.80 18.66
CA LEU A 33 -4.29 -2.57 17.43
C LEU A 33 -3.20 -3.65 17.43
N LYS A 34 -3.59 -4.88 17.07
CA LYS A 34 -2.67 -5.97 16.75
C LYS A 34 -3.07 -6.54 15.40
N VAL A 35 -2.13 -6.59 14.46
CA VAL A 35 -2.38 -7.11 13.11
C VAL A 35 -1.53 -8.35 12.91
N PRO A 36 -2.13 -9.53 12.65
CA PRO A 36 -1.35 -10.71 12.30
C PRO A 36 -0.57 -10.48 11.02
N PHE A 37 0.73 -10.78 11.00
CA PHE A 37 1.57 -10.59 9.82
C PHE A 37 1.03 -11.30 8.58
N ALA A 38 0.38 -12.47 8.77
CA ALA A 38 -0.27 -13.23 7.70
C ALA A 38 -1.45 -12.49 7.02
N LYS A 39 -1.89 -11.34 7.56
CA LYS A 39 -2.91 -10.45 6.96
C LYS A 39 -2.28 -9.25 6.24
N CYS A 40 -0.99 -9.01 6.38
CA CYS A 40 -0.28 -7.92 5.72
C CYS A 40 -0.03 -8.23 4.24
N TRP A 41 -0.06 -7.20 3.40
CA TRP A 41 0.33 -7.32 2.00
C TRP A 41 1.83 -7.11 1.89
N SER A 42 2.50 -7.95 1.10
CA SER A 42 3.92 -7.88 0.81
C SER A 42 4.21 -8.46 -0.56
N ALA A 43 5.37 -8.13 -1.14
CA ALA A 43 5.82 -8.73 -2.39
C ALA A 43 6.03 -10.24 -2.26
N ALA A 44 6.45 -10.72 -1.08
CA ALA A 44 6.57 -12.15 -0.79
C ALA A 44 5.19 -12.85 -0.83
N LYS A 45 4.17 -12.28 -0.19
CA LYS A 45 2.81 -12.83 -0.21
C LYS A 45 2.22 -12.84 -1.62
N ALA A 46 2.46 -11.77 -2.38
CA ALA A 46 2.04 -11.66 -3.77
C ALA A 46 2.61 -12.81 -4.64
N ARG A 47 3.90 -13.11 -4.49
CA ARG A 47 4.59 -14.19 -5.22
C ARG A 47 4.15 -15.59 -4.80
N GLU A 48 3.81 -15.76 -3.52
CA GLU A 48 3.21 -17.00 -3.01
C GLU A 48 1.81 -17.22 -3.62
N ALA A 49 1.00 -16.17 -3.69
CA ALA A 49 -0.37 -16.23 -4.19
C ALA A 49 -0.43 -16.40 -5.72
N TYR A 50 0.48 -15.76 -6.45
CA TYR A 50 0.53 -15.76 -7.92
C TYR A 50 1.94 -16.09 -8.40
N LYS A 51 2.10 -17.28 -8.97
CA LYS A 51 3.41 -17.78 -9.45
C LYS A 51 3.92 -16.93 -10.61
N GLU A 52 3.04 -16.40 -11.43
CA GLU A 52 3.30 -15.50 -12.55
C GLU A 52 4.03 -14.23 -12.09
N LEU A 53 3.69 -13.69 -10.91
CA LEU A 53 4.37 -12.50 -10.38
C LEU A 53 5.83 -12.76 -9.98
N SER A 54 6.20 -14.01 -9.76
CA SER A 54 7.59 -14.38 -9.48
C SER A 54 8.48 -14.26 -10.73
N SER A 55 7.93 -14.39 -11.94
CA SER A 55 8.73 -14.31 -13.17
C SER A 55 9.16 -12.87 -13.51
N LEU A 56 8.46 -11.87 -12.97
CA LEU A 56 8.79 -10.45 -13.17
C LEU A 56 10.16 -10.04 -12.62
N GLN A 57 10.69 -10.74 -11.61
CA GLN A 57 12.03 -10.46 -11.06
C GLN A 57 13.13 -10.56 -12.12
N LYS A 58 12.96 -11.42 -13.12
CA LYS A 58 13.94 -11.64 -14.20
C LYS A 58 14.06 -10.47 -15.17
N HIS A 59 13.08 -9.57 -15.17
CA HIS A 59 13.03 -8.43 -16.08
C HIS A 59 13.56 -7.12 -15.48
N HIS A 60 14.16 -7.18 -14.27
CA HIS A 60 14.80 -6.04 -13.60
C HIS A 60 13.97 -4.74 -13.62
N LEU A 61 12.66 -4.85 -13.37
CA LEU A 61 11.82 -3.65 -13.21
C LEU A 61 12.36 -2.83 -12.03
N ALA A 62 12.58 -1.54 -12.24
CA ALA A 62 13.21 -0.63 -11.27
C ALA A 62 12.46 -0.56 -9.91
N SER A 63 11.19 -0.97 -9.86
CA SER A 63 10.34 -1.02 -8.66
C SER A 63 9.74 -2.41 -8.39
N GLY A 64 10.43 -3.48 -8.80
CA GLY A 64 9.86 -4.83 -8.92
C GLY A 64 9.05 -5.37 -7.73
N ASP A 65 9.38 -5.02 -6.48
CA ASP A 65 8.57 -5.42 -5.31
C ASP A 65 7.26 -4.62 -5.19
N GLU A 66 7.29 -3.31 -5.44
CA GLU A 66 6.09 -2.49 -5.45
C GLU A 66 5.15 -2.87 -6.60
N ASP A 67 5.69 -3.16 -7.78
CA ASP A 67 4.87 -3.53 -8.94
C ASP A 67 4.18 -4.87 -8.72
N VAL A 68 4.89 -5.82 -8.10
CA VAL A 68 4.31 -7.10 -7.67
C VAL A 68 3.24 -6.90 -6.60
N MET A 69 3.46 -6.00 -5.63
CA MET A 69 2.43 -5.66 -4.64
C MET A 69 1.21 -4.98 -5.27
N ALA A 70 1.42 -4.08 -6.23
CA ALA A 70 0.36 -3.38 -6.94
C ALA A 70 -0.50 -4.36 -7.75
N LEU A 71 0.13 -5.27 -8.49
CA LEU A 71 -0.59 -6.32 -9.21
C LEU A 71 -1.36 -7.25 -8.28
N HIS A 72 -0.78 -7.64 -7.14
CA HIS A 72 -1.48 -8.46 -6.16
C HIS A 72 -2.74 -7.77 -5.62
N LEU A 73 -2.64 -6.48 -5.27
CA LEU A 73 -3.81 -5.69 -4.86
C LEU A 73 -4.91 -5.69 -5.93
N LEU A 74 -4.54 -5.54 -7.20
CA LEU A 74 -5.49 -5.49 -8.30
C LEU A 74 -6.13 -6.84 -8.62
N LEU A 75 -5.35 -7.92 -8.60
CA LEU A 75 -5.83 -9.28 -8.83
C LEU A 75 -6.74 -9.76 -7.68
N GLU A 76 -6.50 -9.36 -6.43
CA GLU A 76 -7.45 -9.64 -5.36
C GLU A 76 -8.68 -8.73 -5.43
N ARG A 77 -8.52 -7.48 -5.89
CA ARG A 77 -9.63 -6.54 -6.07
C ARG A 77 -10.58 -6.97 -7.19
N SER A 78 -10.08 -7.55 -8.28
CA SER A 78 -10.94 -8.04 -9.38
C SER A 78 -11.88 -9.18 -8.95
N LYS A 79 -11.52 -9.92 -7.90
CA LYS A 79 -12.34 -11.00 -7.32
C LYS A 79 -13.46 -10.50 -6.39
N MET A 80 -13.56 -9.19 -6.15
CA MET A 80 -14.56 -8.59 -5.26
C MET A 80 -14.54 -9.26 -3.87
N ASP A 81 -15.68 -9.78 -3.40
CA ASP A 81 -15.84 -10.40 -2.08
C ASP A 81 -15.13 -11.76 -1.93
N ALA A 82 -14.78 -12.42 -3.04
CA ALA A 82 -14.03 -13.67 -3.02
C ALA A 82 -12.51 -13.45 -2.90
N GLY A 83 -12.05 -12.19 -3.00
CA GLY A 83 -10.65 -11.84 -2.89
C GLY A 83 -10.10 -12.07 -1.48
N TRP A 84 -8.84 -12.50 -1.41
CA TRP A 84 -8.12 -12.52 -0.14
C TRP A 84 -8.08 -11.10 0.44
N ASN A 85 -8.51 -10.98 1.69
CA ASN A 85 -8.52 -9.72 2.41
C ASN A 85 -9.41 -8.63 1.74
N ALA A 86 -10.51 -9.04 1.08
CA ALA A 86 -11.50 -8.16 0.46
C ALA A 86 -11.99 -7.05 1.40
N GLU A 87 -12.16 -7.35 2.69
CA GLU A 87 -12.58 -6.38 3.71
C GLU A 87 -11.55 -5.26 3.96
N HIS A 88 -10.27 -5.51 3.71
CA HIS A 88 -9.27 -4.45 3.72
C HIS A 88 -9.30 -3.66 2.42
N LEU A 89 -9.41 -4.32 1.26
CA LEU A 89 -9.52 -3.67 -0.05
C LEU A 89 -10.70 -2.68 -0.10
N LYS A 90 -11.85 -3.05 0.46
CA LYS A 90 -13.03 -2.16 0.60
C LYS A 90 -12.76 -0.92 1.46
N SER A 91 -11.82 -1.01 2.40
CA SER A 91 -11.47 0.10 3.29
C SER A 91 -10.45 1.07 2.69
N LEU A 92 -9.78 0.70 1.59
CA LEU A 92 -8.83 1.56 0.90
C LEU A 92 -9.54 2.74 0.21
N PRO A 93 -8.83 3.88 0.02
CA PRO A 93 -9.35 5.03 -0.71
C PRO A 93 -9.73 4.66 -2.13
N ARG A 94 -10.84 5.24 -2.61
CA ARG A 94 -11.28 5.07 -4.00
C ARG A 94 -10.55 6.02 -4.95
N SER A 95 -10.12 7.17 -4.45
CA SER A 95 -9.36 8.20 -5.16
C SER A 95 -8.30 8.79 -4.23
N PHE A 96 -7.34 9.49 -4.83
CA PHE A 96 -6.27 10.15 -4.11
C PHE A 96 -6.13 11.59 -4.57
N ASP A 97 -5.80 12.45 -3.62
CA ASP A 97 -5.51 13.86 -3.86
C ASP A 97 -3.99 14.10 -3.79
N MET A 98 -3.26 13.47 -4.71
CA MET A 98 -1.80 13.60 -4.83
C MET A 98 -1.49 14.35 -6.12
N LEU A 99 -0.46 15.19 -6.14
CA LEU A 99 -0.13 16.02 -7.31
C LEU A 99 -0.12 15.27 -8.66
N PRO A 100 0.37 14.03 -8.80
CA PRO A 100 0.29 13.28 -10.05
C PRO A 100 -1.14 12.96 -10.57
N HIS A 101 -2.16 13.03 -9.70
CA HIS A 101 -3.57 12.87 -10.06
C HIS A 101 -4.23 14.16 -10.55
N TRP A 102 -3.63 15.31 -10.25
CA TRP A 102 -4.20 16.60 -10.61
C TRP A 102 -4.22 16.79 -12.13
N SER A 103 -5.25 17.47 -12.60
CA SER A 103 -5.38 17.96 -13.97
C SER A 103 -4.35 19.06 -14.25
N GLU A 104 -4.09 19.33 -15.53
CA GLU A 104 -3.21 20.44 -15.90
C GLU A 104 -3.73 21.80 -15.40
N ALA A 105 -5.05 21.99 -15.31
CA ALA A 105 -5.64 23.21 -14.75
C ALA A 105 -5.30 23.36 -13.25
N GLU A 106 -5.52 22.32 -12.44
CA GLU A 106 -5.18 22.31 -11.01
C GLU A 106 -3.67 22.49 -10.79
N LEU A 107 -2.83 21.86 -11.62
CA LEU A 107 -1.38 22.04 -11.56
C LEU A 107 -0.99 23.49 -11.89
N LEU A 108 -1.59 24.11 -12.90
CA LEU A 108 -1.31 25.51 -13.24
C LEU A 108 -1.72 26.46 -12.11
N GLU A 109 -2.85 26.20 -11.44
CA GLU A 109 -3.31 26.97 -10.28
C GLU A 109 -2.33 26.94 -9.10
N LEU A 110 -1.54 25.86 -8.94
CA LEU A 110 -0.51 25.76 -7.91
C LEU A 110 0.54 26.88 -8.01
N GLY A 111 0.80 27.43 -9.20
CA GLY A 111 1.77 28.50 -9.43
C GLY A 111 3.26 28.12 -9.25
N GLU A 112 3.56 26.89 -8.82
CA GLU A 112 4.92 26.40 -8.52
C GLU A 112 5.45 25.46 -9.60
N ALA A 113 6.25 26.00 -10.54
CA ALA A 113 6.72 25.25 -11.72
C ALA A 113 7.47 23.96 -11.38
N ASP A 114 8.27 23.94 -10.31
CA ASP A 114 9.04 22.75 -9.91
C ASP A 114 8.15 21.61 -9.41
N LEU A 115 7.09 21.94 -8.66
CA LEU A 115 6.10 20.97 -8.19
C LEU A 115 5.26 20.45 -9.36
N GLN A 116 4.86 21.34 -10.28
CA GLN A 116 4.15 20.94 -11.50
C GLN A 116 4.99 19.98 -12.35
N ASN A 117 6.26 20.31 -12.60
CA ASN A 117 7.16 19.47 -13.37
C ASN A 117 7.43 18.13 -12.67
N THR A 118 7.52 18.13 -11.35
CA THR A 118 7.68 16.90 -10.55
C THR A 118 6.45 16.00 -10.65
N ALA A 119 5.24 16.57 -10.56
CA ALA A 119 3.98 15.84 -10.73
C ALA A 119 3.87 15.18 -12.10
N ARG A 120 4.17 15.95 -13.17
CA ARG A 120 4.18 15.45 -14.56
C ARG A 120 5.21 14.34 -14.75
N ARG A 121 6.43 14.53 -14.24
CA ARG A 121 7.51 13.52 -14.35
C ARG A 121 7.10 12.23 -13.64
N LEU A 122 6.54 12.32 -12.44
CA LEU A 122 6.11 11.14 -11.69
C LEU A 122 4.98 10.40 -12.42
N LYS A 123 3.97 11.10 -12.95
CA LYS A 123 2.91 10.47 -13.76
C LYS A 123 3.46 9.81 -15.03
N ALA A 124 4.38 10.48 -15.72
CA ALA A 124 5.04 9.93 -16.91
C ALA A 124 5.88 8.69 -16.58
N GLN A 125 6.58 8.70 -15.44
CA GLN A 125 7.33 7.54 -14.95
C GLN A 125 6.41 6.35 -14.71
N VAL A 126 5.31 6.51 -13.97
CA VAL A 126 4.34 5.42 -13.73
C VAL A 126 3.79 4.85 -15.04
N LYS A 127 3.53 5.71 -16.03
CA LYS A 127 3.08 5.27 -17.36
C LYS A 127 4.15 4.45 -18.08
N GLY A 128 5.41 4.85 -17.97
CA GLY A 128 6.57 4.10 -18.45
C GLY A 128 6.69 2.74 -17.77
N ASP A 129 6.59 2.72 -16.44
CA ASP A 129 6.67 1.51 -15.61
C ASP A 129 5.54 0.53 -15.96
N PHE A 130 4.30 1.02 -16.08
CA PHE A 130 3.16 0.21 -16.53
C PHE A 130 3.39 -0.38 -17.92
N SER A 131 3.92 0.42 -18.86
CA SER A 131 4.22 -0.07 -20.21
C SER A 131 5.30 -1.16 -20.20
N ALA A 132 6.33 -1.01 -19.35
CA ALA A 132 7.36 -2.02 -19.17
C ALA A 132 6.81 -3.29 -18.52
N LEU A 133 5.94 -3.15 -17.52
CA LEU A 133 5.25 -4.23 -16.85
C LEU A 133 4.41 -5.06 -17.83
N MET A 134 3.62 -4.42 -18.70
CA MET A 134 2.79 -5.13 -19.69
C MET A 134 3.64 -5.90 -20.70
N ARG A 135 4.79 -5.35 -21.15
CA ARG A 135 5.75 -6.09 -21.99
C ARG A 135 6.38 -7.27 -21.27
N ALA A 136 6.72 -7.11 -19.99
CA ALA A 136 7.25 -8.20 -19.18
C ALA A 136 6.21 -9.31 -18.96
N ALA A 137 4.94 -8.93 -18.72
CA ALA A 137 3.82 -9.86 -18.60
C ALA A 137 3.57 -10.63 -19.90
N GLU A 138 3.69 -9.97 -21.05
CA GLU A 138 3.61 -10.60 -22.36
C GLU A 138 4.74 -11.62 -22.57
N ALA A 139 5.99 -11.21 -22.32
CA ALA A 139 7.15 -12.08 -22.44
C ALA A 139 7.10 -13.30 -21.48
N CYS A 140 6.46 -13.12 -20.32
CA CYS A 140 6.24 -14.19 -19.35
C CYS A 140 4.95 -15.01 -19.58
N GLY A 141 4.13 -14.65 -20.58
CA GLY A 141 2.93 -15.41 -20.95
C GLY A 141 1.71 -15.22 -20.04
N PHE A 142 1.64 -14.14 -19.24
CA PHE A 142 0.52 -13.88 -18.34
C PHE A 142 -0.21 -12.54 -18.60
N LEU A 143 0.10 -11.86 -19.71
CA LEU A 143 -0.61 -10.63 -20.10
C LEU A 143 -2.14 -10.83 -20.18
N GLY A 144 -2.60 -11.97 -20.72
CA GLY A 144 -4.03 -12.29 -20.81
C GLY A 144 -4.73 -12.30 -19.46
N MET A 145 -4.10 -12.88 -18.43
CA MET A 145 -4.62 -12.86 -17.06
C MET A 145 -4.77 -11.42 -16.53
N LEU A 146 -3.83 -10.52 -16.81
CA LEU A 146 -3.96 -9.12 -16.39
C LEU A 146 -5.14 -8.43 -17.08
N GLN A 147 -5.29 -8.64 -18.39
CA GLN A 147 -6.35 -8.05 -19.20
C GLN A 147 -7.75 -8.59 -18.81
N GLU A 148 -7.88 -9.89 -18.59
CA GLU A 148 -9.12 -10.53 -18.13
C GLU A 148 -9.58 -10.01 -16.76
N ASN A 149 -8.63 -9.61 -15.92
CA ASN A 149 -8.90 -9.01 -14.62
C ASN A 149 -9.07 -7.48 -14.65
N GLY A 150 -9.13 -6.88 -15.86
CA GLY A 150 -9.35 -5.44 -16.03
C GLY A 150 -8.19 -4.57 -15.53
N ILE A 151 -6.96 -5.08 -15.57
CA ILE A 151 -5.78 -4.33 -15.14
C ILE A 151 -5.32 -3.40 -16.27
N ASP A 152 -5.68 -2.12 -16.13
CA ASP A 152 -5.26 -1.03 -17.01
C ASP A 152 -4.35 -0.02 -16.27
N PHE A 153 -4.00 1.07 -16.96
CA PHE A 153 -3.14 2.11 -16.41
C PHE A 153 -3.75 2.80 -15.20
N ASP A 154 -5.06 3.09 -15.22
CA ASP A 154 -5.72 3.82 -14.13
C ASP A 154 -5.82 2.94 -12.87
N ALA A 155 -6.11 1.65 -13.05
CA ALA A 155 -6.07 0.65 -11.98
C ALA A 155 -4.66 0.53 -11.38
N TYR A 156 -3.63 0.42 -12.23
CA TYR A 156 -2.23 0.36 -11.79
C TYR A 156 -1.79 1.65 -11.08
N PHE A 157 -2.16 2.81 -11.60
CA PHE A 157 -1.82 4.09 -10.98
C PHE A 157 -2.53 4.28 -9.63
N TRP A 158 -3.79 3.85 -9.51
CA TRP A 158 -4.48 3.75 -8.22
C TRP A 158 -3.73 2.83 -7.25
N ALA A 159 -3.29 1.65 -7.68
CA ALA A 159 -2.59 0.71 -6.82
C ALA A 159 -1.23 1.27 -6.35
N LYS A 160 -0.46 1.93 -7.23
CA LYS A 160 0.77 2.63 -6.83
C LYS A 160 0.50 3.73 -5.81
N SER A 161 -0.61 4.46 -5.98
CA SER A 161 -1.04 5.51 -5.04
C SER A 161 -1.42 4.96 -3.66
N VAL A 162 -2.06 3.78 -3.61
CA VAL A 162 -2.26 3.04 -2.35
C VAL A 162 -0.90 2.77 -1.70
N LEU A 163 0.04 2.18 -2.43
CA LEU A 163 1.34 1.81 -1.86
C LEU A 163 2.12 3.02 -1.35
N TRP A 164 2.18 4.11 -2.10
CA TRP A 164 2.93 5.31 -1.68
C TRP A 164 2.33 6.03 -0.47
N SER A 165 1.01 5.97 -0.29
CA SER A 165 0.34 6.67 0.80
C SER A 165 0.15 5.82 2.07
N ARG A 166 0.20 4.47 1.94
CA ARG A 166 -0.24 3.55 3.00
C ARG A 166 0.75 2.48 3.39
N CYS A 167 1.77 2.22 2.57
CA CYS A 167 2.82 1.29 2.97
C CYS A 167 3.73 1.92 4.03
N VAL A 168 4.34 1.04 4.82
CA VAL A 168 5.37 1.38 5.78
C VAL A 168 6.54 0.41 5.59
N ASP A 169 7.76 0.92 5.78
CA ASP A 169 8.97 0.11 5.77
C ASP A 169 9.36 -0.24 7.20
N PHE A 170 9.52 -1.53 7.45
CA PHE A 170 10.01 -2.05 8.72
C PHE A 170 11.45 -2.54 8.55
N SER A 171 12.30 -2.28 9.54
CA SER A 171 13.62 -2.92 9.58
C SER A 171 13.48 -4.41 9.85
N ARG A 172 14.41 -5.20 9.31
CA ARG A 172 14.46 -6.65 9.56
C ARG A 172 14.52 -6.98 11.04
N ASP A 173 15.40 -6.29 11.77
CA ASP A 173 15.62 -6.54 13.20
C ASP A 173 14.32 -6.45 13.99
N LEU A 174 13.51 -5.43 13.73
CA LEU A 174 12.22 -5.26 14.40
C LEU A 174 11.29 -6.46 14.18
N LEU A 175 11.20 -6.95 12.93
CA LEU A 175 10.30 -8.04 12.59
C LEU A 175 10.81 -9.39 13.11
N ILE A 176 12.13 -9.60 13.21
CA ILE A 176 12.71 -10.78 13.85
C ILE A 176 12.40 -10.79 15.35
N HIS A 177 12.53 -9.66 16.04
CA HIS A 177 12.16 -9.57 17.45
C HIS A 177 10.67 -9.86 17.68
N ALA A 178 9.82 -9.61 16.68
CA ALA A 178 8.41 -10.00 16.68
C ALA A 178 8.17 -11.49 16.35
N GLY A 179 9.23 -12.30 16.21
CA GLY A 179 9.15 -13.75 15.97
C GLY A 179 8.81 -14.15 14.53
N LEU A 180 9.00 -13.25 13.55
CA LEU A 180 8.65 -13.51 12.16
C LEU A 180 9.82 -14.13 11.38
N PRO A 181 9.64 -15.29 10.72
CA PRO A 181 10.66 -15.88 9.88
C PRO A 181 10.69 -15.15 8.54
N LEU A 182 11.57 -14.15 8.42
CA LEU A 182 11.72 -13.39 7.19
C LEU A 182 12.96 -13.83 6.39
N PRO A 183 12.88 -13.85 5.04
CA PRO A 183 14.05 -14.06 4.19
C PRO A 183 15.13 -12.99 4.44
N GLU A 184 16.34 -13.07 3.89
CA GLU A 184 17.32 -11.98 4.05
C GLU A 184 16.84 -10.68 3.38
N GLY A 185 17.14 -9.53 4.01
CA GLY A 185 16.77 -8.18 3.54
C GLY A 185 17.02 -7.13 4.61
N GLU A 186 17.25 -5.87 4.25
CA GLU A 186 17.45 -4.79 5.25
C GLU A 186 16.10 -4.23 5.73
N HIS A 187 15.15 -4.09 4.80
CA HIS A 187 13.83 -3.52 5.04
C HIS A 187 12.73 -4.31 4.34
N TYR A 188 11.53 -4.32 4.94
CA TYR A 188 10.33 -4.91 4.37
C TYR A 188 9.24 -3.86 4.27
N ARG A 189 8.83 -3.59 3.03
CA ARG A 189 7.67 -2.76 2.73
C ARG A 189 6.39 -3.57 2.89
N LEU A 190 5.49 -3.10 3.77
CA LEU A 190 4.21 -3.75 4.05
C LEU A 190 3.07 -2.75 3.93
N LEU A 191 1.95 -3.19 3.36
CA LEU A 191 0.65 -2.57 3.58
C LEU A 191 -0.05 -3.36 4.69
N VAL A 192 -0.35 -2.70 5.81
CA VAL A 192 -0.77 -3.35 7.05
C VAL A 192 -2.23 -2.98 7.33
N PRO A 193 -3.18 -3.92 7.18
CA PRO A 193 -4.60 -3.62 7.35
C PRO A 193 -4.92 -2.97 8.70
N GLY A 194 -5.53 -1.80 8.63
CA GLY A 194 -5.93 -1.04 9.82
C GLY A 194 -4.85 -0.12 10.34
N PHE A 195 -3.59 -0.52 10.35
CA PHE A 195 -2.49 0.40 10.69
C PHE A 195 -2.46 1.58 9.69
N ASP A 196 -2.72 1.30 8.42
CA ASP A 196 -2.84 2.27 7.34
C ASP A 196 -4.09 3.18 7.43
N MET A 197 -4.97 2.95 8.40
CA MET A 197 -6.12 3.81 8.71
C MET A 197 -5.76 4.95 9.68
N ALA A 198 -4.59 4.89 10.33
CA ALA A 198 -4.16 5.94 11.23
C ALA A 198 -3.68 7.17 10.43
N ASN A 199 -4.28 8.34 10.70
CA ASN A 199 -3.86 9.59 10.09
C ASN A 199 -2.55 10.11 10.71
N HIS A 200 -1.76 10.82 9.92
CA HIS A 200 -0.53 11.47 10.38
C HIS A 200 -0.81 12.77 11.16
N ASP A 201 -0.08 13.01 12.24
CA ASP A 201 -0.05 14.29 12.94
C ASP A 201 1.41 14.78 13.04
N PRO A 202 1.78 15.86 12.32
CA PRO A 202 3.17 16.34 12.28
C PRO A 202 3.65 16.87 13.63
N ARG A 203 2.74 17.21 14.55
CA ARG A 203 3.07 17.69 15.90
C ARG A 203 3.60 16.57 16.80
N LEU A 204 3.38 15.31 16.41
CA LEU A 204 3.86 14.13 17.15
C LEU A 204 5.25 13.68 16.69
N ALA A 205 5.82 14.33 15.66
CA ALA A 205 7.19 14.08 15.19
C ALA A 205 8.19 14.36 16.34
N GLY A 206 8.90 13.31 16.77
CA GLY A 206 9.85 13.36 17.89
C GLY A 206 9.42 12.61 19.16
N THR A 207 8.19 12.09 19.24
CA THR A 207 7.73 11.25 20.39
C THR A 207 7.53 9.78 20.04
N GLY A 208 7.51 9.44 18.75
CA GLY A 208 7.37 8.07 18.26
C GLY A 208 8.72 7.35 18.14
N ARG A 209 9.24 6.81 19.25
CA ARG A 209 9.86 5.48 19.13
C ARG A 209 8.70 4.54 18.86
N THR A 210 8.40 4.27 17.58
CA THR A 210 7.28 3.43 17.15
C THR A 210 7.48 1.94 17.49
N HIS A 211 8.46 1.60 18.34
CA HIS A 211 8.83 0.24 18.67
C HIS A 211 9.12 0.15 20.17
N THR A 212 8.14 -0.31 20.94
CA THR A 212 8.39 -0.99 22.20
C THR A 212 7.62 -2.29 22.11
N ILE A 213 8.35 -3.37 21.84
CA ILE A 213 7.84 -4.73 21.96
C ILE A 213 7.87 -5.02 23.46
N LEU A 214 6.71 -5.32 24.04
CA LEU A 214 6.62 -5.86 25.39
C LEU A 214 7.11 -7.32 25.34
N GLU A 215 7.96 -7.69 26.30
CA GLU A 215 8.40 -9.06 26.58
C GLU A 215 7.24 -10.03 26.78
#